data_AF-A0A7V1ER70-F1
#
_entry.id   AF-A0A7V1ER70-F1
#
_cell.length_a   1.000
_cell.length_b   1.000
_cell.length_c   1.000
_cell.angle_alpha   90.00
_cell.angle_beta   90.00
_cell.angle_gamma   90.00
#
_symmetry.space_group_name_H-M   'P 1'
#
loop_
_entity.id
_entity.type
_entity.pdbx_description
1 polymer ?
#
loop_
_entity_poly.entity_id
_entity_poly.type
_entity_poly.pdbx_seq_one_letter_code
_entity_poly.pdbx_strand_id
1 'polypeptide(L)'
;TFYEFSQPLMRQLKWPTLLCHRLVTDDSGRVVDYKLRQEDPKRASVKALHSLNYRVIAAGDSYNDTTMLSEADVGFLIHAPQNVIDEFPQFKPVADLDELKAAFVAASERNLTL
;
A
#
# COMPACT_ATOMS: atom_id res chain seq x y z
N THR A 1 -6.59 5.68 -4.19
CA THR A 1 -7.10 6.69 -3.23
C THR A 1 -6.78 8.10 -3.70
N PHE A 2 -7.45 9.12 -3.16
CA PHE A 2 -7.29 10.54 -3.50
C PHE A 2 -6.99 11.39 -2.26
N TYR A 3 -6.15 12.42 -2.37
CA TYR A 3 -5.75 13.25 -1.23
C TYR A 3 -6.93 13.95 -0.55
N GLU A 4 -7.82 14.52 -1.35
CA GLU A 4 -8.96 15.32 -0.91
C GLU A 4 -9.98 14.46 -0.12
N PHE A 5 -10.19 13.22 -0.56
CA PHE A 5 -11.05 12.28 0.16
C PHE A 5 -10.41 11.67 1.40
N SER A 6 -9.10 11.38 1.36
CA SER A 6 -8.42 10.66 2.44
C SER A 6 -7.98 11.56 3.60
N GLN A 7 -7.99 12.88 3.42
CA GLN A 7 -7.45 13.84 4.40
C GLN A 7 -7.99 13.65 5.84
N PRO A 8 -9.31 13.47 6.10
CA PRO A 8 -9.81 13.28 7.46
C PRO A 8 -9.31 11.97 8.10
N LEU A 9 -9.17 10.90 7.32
CA LEU A 9 -8.64 9.63 7.79
C LEU A 9 -7.15 9.71 8.08
N MET A 10 -6.37 10.35 7.20
CA MET A 10 -4.93 10.54 7.39
C MET A 10 -4.62 11.35 8.65
N ARG A 11 -5.48 12.30 9.03
CA ARG A 11 -5.38 13.03 10.30
C ARG A 11 -5.44 12.07 11.50
N GLN A 12 -6.36 11.11 11.49
CA GLN A 12 -6.51 10.13 12.58
C GLN A 12 -5.30 9.18 12.65
N LEU A 13 -4.67 8.90 11.51
CA LEU A 13 -3.44 8.11 11.42
C LEU A 13 -2.16 8.91 11.75
N LYS A 14 -2.27 10.18 12.16
CA LYS A 14 -1.15 11.09 12.45
C LYS A 14 -0.26 11.41 11.24
N TRP A 15 -0.88 11.58 10.07
CA TRP A 15 -0.23 12.04 8.84
C TRP A 15 0.99 11.21 8.39
N PRO A 16 0.84 9.88 8.21
CA PRO A 16 1.86 9.12 7.52
C PRO A 16 1.98 9.64 6.08
N THR A 17 3.17 9.54 5.49
CA THR A 17 3.39 9.92 4.09
C THR A 17 2.44 9.14 3.19
N LEU A 18 1.60 9.86 2.44
CA LEU A 18 0.66 9.29 1.49
C LEU A 18 1.09 9.65 0.08
N LEU A 19 1.24 8.64 -0.78
CA LEU A 19 1.49 8.79 -2.22
C LEU A 19 0.25 8.37 -3.00
N CYS A 20 -0.66 9.29 -3.32
CA CYS A 20 -1.91 8.96 -4.02
C CYS A 20 -2.26 9.90 -5.18
N HIS A 21 -3.51 9.86 -5.63
CA HIS A 21 -4.04 10.65 -6.75
C HIS A 21 -4.70 11.95 -6.25
N ARG A 22 -5.06 12.83 -7.16
CA ARG A 22 -5.76 14.09 -6.85
C ARG A 22 -7.14 14.11 -7.49
N LEU A 23 -8.12 14.71 -6.82
CA LEU A 23 -9.35 15.14 -7.45
C LEU A 23 -9.15 16.53 -8.07
N VAL A 24 -9.99 16.87 -9.03
CA VAL A 24 -10.09 18.22 -9.60
C VAL A 24 -11.42 18.81 -9.18
N THR A 25 -11.39 20.00 -8.59
CA THR A 25 -12.59 20.72 -8.16
C THR A 25 -12.74 22.02 -8.91
N ASP A 26 -13.98 22.41 -9.19
CA ASP A 26 -14.29 23.76 -9.70
C ASP A 26 -14.32 24.81 -8.58
N ASP A 27 -14.52 26.08 -8.96
CA ASP A 27 -14.59 27.22 -8.02
C ASP A 27 -15.77 27.14 -7.04
N SER A 28 -16.78 26.31 -7.33
CA SER A 28 -17.92 26.04 -6.45
C SER A 28 -17.66 24.90 -5.47
N GLY A 29 -16.46 24.30 -5.52
CA GLY A 29 -16.05 23.19 -4.65
C GLY A 29 -16.59 21.83 -5.08
N ARG A 30 -17.15 21.70 -6.30
CA ARG A 30 -17.65 20.42 -6.82
C ARG A 30 -16.51 19.61 -7.43
N VAL A 31 -16.50 18.30 -7.19
CA VAL A 31 -15.59 17.37 -7.86
C VAL A 31 -16.02 17.22 -9.32
N VAL A 32 -15.21 17.69 -10.25
CA VAL A 32 -15.51 17.69 -11.70
C VAL A 32 -14.67 16.70 -12.48
N ASP A 33 -13.52 16.28 -11.95
CA ASP A 33 -12.64 15.31 -12.58
C ASP A 33 -11.67 14.69 -11.55
N TYR A 34 -10.81 13.78 -12.01
CA TYR A 34 -9.71 13.20 -11.24
C TYR A 34 -8.42 13.17 -12.05
N LYS A 35 -7.29 13.27 -11.35
CA LYS A 35 -5.96 13.20 -11.95
C LYS A 35 -5.19 12.02 -11.37
N LEU A 36 -5.02 10.98 -12.20
CA LEU A 36 -4.08 9.91 -11.90
C LEU A 36 -2.66 10.47 -11.87
N ARG A 37 -1.84 9.95 -10.95
CA ARG A 37 -0.49 10.48 -10.72
C ARG A 37 0.47 10.02 -11.81
N GLN A 38 0.43 8.73 -12.11
CA GLN A 38 1.25 8.01 -13.09
C GLN A 38 0.68 6.60 -13.26
N GLU A 39 1.14 5.88 -14.27
CA GLU A 39 0.89 4.45 -14.46
C GLU A 39 1.55 3.62 -13.34
N ASP A 40 0.89 2.53 -12.94
CA ASP A 40 1.32 1.60 -11.89
C ASP A 40 1.97 2.28 -10.65
N PRO A 41 1.23 3.22 -10.02
CA PRO A 41 1.81 4.20 -9.09
C PRO A 41 2.39 3.56 -7.82
N LYS A 42 1.83 2.43 -7.36
CA LYS A 42 2.28 1.73 -6.16
C LYS A 42 3.61 1.02 -6.42
N ARG A 43 3.70 0.25 -7.52
CA ARG A 43 4.94 -0.36 -7.99
C ARG A 43 6.04 0.67 -8.23
N ALA A 44 5.72 1.78 -8.91
CA ALA A 44 6.68 2.86 -9.13
C ALA A 44 7.19 3.49 -7.82
N SER A 45 6.38 3.48 -6.75
CA SER A 45 6.82 3.96 -5.44
C SER A 45 7.82 3.00 -4.78
N VAL A 46 7.60 1.69 -4.91
CA VAL A 46 8.57 0.68 -4.44
C VAL A 46 9.90 0.82 -5.18
N LYS A 47 9.86 0.93 -6.51
CA LYS A 47 11.07 1.18 -7.35
C LYS A 47 11.84 2.43 -6.92
N ALA A 48 11.13 3.50 -6.57
CA ALA A 48 11.76 4.74 -6.09
C ALA A 48 12.40 4.57 -4.71
N LEU A 49 11.84 3.74 -3.82
CA LEU A 49 12.48 3.41 -2.55
C LEU A 49 13.70 2.50 -2.75
N HIS A 50 13.60 1.53 -3.65
CA HIS A 50 14.72 0.68 -4.06
C HIS A 50 15.88 1.47 -4.66
N SER A 51 15.62 2.50 -5.47
CA SER A 51 16.68 3.36 -6.03
C SER A 51 17.43 4.17 -4.98
N LEU A 52 16.87 4.27 -3.76
CA LEU A 52 17.49 4.86 -2.58
C LEU A 52 18.11 3.81 -1.64
N ASN A 53 18.27 2.55 -2.10
CA ASN A 53 18.81 1.42 -1.35
C ASN A 53 17.99 1.02 -0.11
N TYR A 54 16.67 1.27 -0.10
CA TYR A 54 15.80 0.71 0.93
C TYR A 54 15.40 -0.73 0.58
N ARG A 55 15.26 -1.56 1.61
CA ARG A 55 14.50 -2.82 1.55
C ARG A 55 13.04 -2.54 1.91
N VAL A 56 12.10 -3.03 1.12
CA VAL A 56 10.67 -2.75 1.21
C VAL A 56 9.89 -4.01 1.59
N ILE A 57 9.15 -3.93 2.69
CA ILE A 57 8.12 -4.92 3.05
C ILE A 57 6.77 -4.25 2.82
N ALA A 58 5.90 -4.88 2.04
CA ALA A 58 4.61 -4.32 1.64
C ALA A 58 3.44 -5.23 2.04
N ALA A 59 2.28 -4.62 2.28
CA ALA A 59 1.03 -5.32 2.54
C ALA A 59 -0.11 -4.68 1.74
N GLY A 60 -1.01 -5.50 1.22
CA GLY A 60 -2.17 -5.10 0.43
C GLY A 60 -3.29 -6.13 0.52
N ASP A 61 -4.47 -5.78 0.04
CA ASP A 61 -5.68 -6.58 0.21
C ASP A 61 -6.34 -6.98 -1.12
N SER A 62 -5.87 -6.46 -2.25
CA SER A 62 -6.59 -6.60 -3.51
C SER A 62 -5.70 -6.81 -4.73
N TYR A 63 -6.32 -7.14 -5.88
CA TYR A 63 -5.63 -7.23 -7.18
C TYR A 63 -4.83 -5.98 -7.54
N ASN A 64 -5.26 -4.79 -7.12
CA ASN A 64 -4.56 -3.54 -7.46
C ASN A 64 -3.27 -3.31 -6.65
N ASP A 65 -2.97 -4.21 -5.71
CA ASP A 65 -1.74 -4.20 -4.90
C ASP A 65 -0.70 -5.17 -5.43
N THR A 66 -1.07 -6.15 -6.25
CA THR A 66 -0.19 -7.29 -6.58
C THR A 66 1.09 -6.86 -7.29
N THR A 67 1.04 -5.84 -8.14
CA THR A 67 2.25 -5.27 -8.78
C THR A 67 3.21 -4.62 -7.78
N MET A 68 2.69 -3.99 -6.73
CA MET A 68 3.48 -3.45 -5.62
C MET A 68 4.04 -4.58 -4.75
N LEU A 69 3.23 -5.58 -4.42
CA LEU A 69 3.64 -6.73 -3.62
C LEU A 69 4.73 -7.56 -4.32
N SER A 70 4.62 -7.74 -5.64
CA SER A 70 5.64 -8.40 -6.46
C SER A 70 6.93 -7.61 -6.60
N GLU A 71 6.87 -6.28 -6.56
CA GLU A 71 8.07 -5.44 -6.64
C GLU A 71 8.76 -5.28 -5.28
N ALA A 72 8.04 -5.42 -4.17
CA ALA A 72 8.63 -5.37 -2.83
C ALA A 72 9.52 -6.59 -2.55
N ASP A 73 10.45 -6.47 -1.61
CA ASP A 73 11.32 -7.57 -1.18
C ASP A 73 10.52 -8.66 -0.45
N VAL A 74 9.46 -8.27 0.27
CA VAL A 74 8.48 -9.18 0.87
C VAL A 74 7.09 -8.58 0.75
N GLY A 75 6.13 -9.35 0.22
CA GLY A 75 4.73 -8.96 0.08
C GLY A 75 3.79 -9.84 0.92
N PHE A 76 2.84 -9.21 1.61
CA PHE A 76 1.79 -9.86 2.38
C PHE A 76 0.40 -9.50 1.86
N LEU A 77 -0.52 -10.48 1.89
CA LEU A 77 -1.95 -10.23 1.68
C LEU A 77 -2.62 -10.11 3.06
N ILE A 78 -3.28 -8.99 3.35
CA ILE A 78 -4.08 -8.81 4.57
C ILE A 78 -5.54 -8.60 4.19
N HIS A 79 -6.46 -9.34 4.82
CA HIS A 79 -7.90 -9.29 4.52
C HIS A 79 -8.25 -9.48 3.04
N ALA A 80 -7.38 -10.16 2.28
CA ALA A 80 -7.60 -10.34 0.85
C ALA A 80 -8.73 -11.34 0.57
N PRO A 81 -9.54 -11.13 -0.48
CA PRO A 81 -10.53 -12.11 -0.91
C PRO A 81 -9.88 -13.43 -1.32
N GLN A 82 -10.58 -14.55 -1.12
CA GLN A 82 -10.02 -15.90 -1.36
C GLN A 82 -9.49 -16.08 -2.78
N ASN A 83 -10.16 -15.54 -3.81
CA ASN A 83 -9.69 -15.64 -5.19
C ASN A 83 -8.33 -14.94 -5.42
N VAL A 84 -8.05 -13.82 -4.72
CA VAL A 84 -6.74 -13.16 -4.76
C VAL A 84 -5.68 -14.05 -4.10
N ILE A 85 -6.02 -14.67 -2.96
CA ILE A 85 -5.10 -15.56 -2.25
C ILE A 85 -4.73 -16.77 -3.14
N ASP A 86 -5.73 -17.37 -3.78
CA ASP A 86 -5.55 -18.54 -4.64
C ASP A 86 -4.72 -18.23 -5.90
N GLU A 87 -4.87 -17.03 -6.47
CA GLU A 87 -4.16 -16.61 -7.68
C GLU A 87 -2.72 -16.12 -7.40
N PHE A 88 -2.45 -15.61 -6.20
CA PHE A 88 -1.13 -15.11 -5.80
C PHE A 88 -0.56 -15.85 -4.57
N PRO A 89 -0.35 -17.18 -4.64
CA PRO A 89 0.07 -18.00 -3.50
C PRO A 89 1.49 -17.66 -2.99
N GLN A 90 2.28 -16.91 -3.76
CA GLN A 90 3.58 -16.40 -3.34
C GLN A 90 3.49 -15.35 -2.23
N PHE A 91 2.34 -14.70 -2.02
CA PHE A 91 2.15 -13.74 -0.94
C PHE A 91 1.51 -14.45 0.25
N LYS A 92 2.17 -14.40 1.41
CA LYS A 92 1.61 -14.99 2.63
C LYS A 92 0.33 -14.21 3.03
N PRO A 93 -0.84 -14.86 3.12
CA PRO A 93 -2.02 -14.23 3.68
C PRO A 93 -1.91 -14.14 5.21
N VAL A 94 -2.45 -13.07 5.78
CA VAL A 94 -2.62 -12.86 7.22
C VAL A 94 -4.04 -12.40 7.51
N ALA A 95 -4.60 -12.86 8.63
CA ALA A 95 -6.00 -12.67 8.97
C ALA A 95 -6.30 -11.33 9.64
N ASP A 96 -5.32 -10.72 10.32
CA ASP A 96 -5.50 -9.48 11.07
C ASP A 96 -4.19 -8.67 11.21
N LEU A 97 -4.28 -7.56 11.95
CA LEU A 97 -3.15 -6.65 12.17
C LEU A 97 -2.08 -7.22 13.11
N ASP A 98 -2.43 -8.11 14.04
CA ASP A 98 -1.46 -8.72 14.96
C ASP A 98 -0.61 -9.77 14.23
N GLU A 99 -1.24 -10.59 13.39
CA GLU A 99 -0.54 -11.48 12.48
C GLU A 99 0.32 -10.72 11.48
N LEU A 100 -0.17 -9.59 10.95
CA LEU A 100 0.63 -8.73 10.08
C LEU A 100 1.86 -8.18 10.82
N LYS A 101 1.69 -7.70 12.05
CA LYS A 101 2.80 -7.19 12.87
C LYS A 101 3.87 -8.27 13.08
N ALA A 102 3.46 -9.49 13.43
CA ALA A 102 4.38 -10.62 13.57
C ALA A 102 5.08 -10.98 12.25
N ALA A 103 4.34 -10.94 11.13
CA ALA A 103 4.88 -11.20 9.80
C ALA A 103 5.95 -10.16 9.38
N PHE A 104 5.73 -8.87 9.68
CA PHE A 104 6.70 -7.81 9.45
C PHE A 104 7.98 -7.97 10.29
N VAL A 105 7.85 -8.39 11.55
CA VAL A 105 9.01 -8.70 12.40
C VAL A 105 9.81 -9.86 11.81
N ALA A 106 9.15 -10.96 11.45
CA ALA A 106 9.80 -12.14 10.87
C ALA A 106 10.46 -11.85 9.50
N ALA A 107 9.86 -10.95 8.71
CA ALA A 107 10.39 -10.54 7.41
C ALA A 107 11.51 -9.50 7.49
N SER A 108 11.80 -8.93 8.67
CA SER A 108 12.86 -7.93 8.82
C SER A 108 14.23 -8.59 8.96
N GLU A 109 15.25 -7.99 8.36
CA GLU A 109 16.66 -8.38 8.56
C GLU A 109 17.24 -7.82 9.88
N ARG A 110 16.40 -7.15 10.68
CA ARG A 110 16.76 -6.57 11.97
C ARG A 110 16.19 -7.42 13.09
N ASN A 111 16.87 -7.43 14.23
CA ASN A 111 16.35 -8.04 15.45
C ASN A 111 15.29 -7.12 16.08
N LEU A 112 14.02 -7.39 15.78
CA LEU A 112 12.87 -6.65 16.31
C LEU A 112 12.10 -7.51 17.31
N THR A 113 11.53 -6.86 18.32
CA THR A 113 10.62 -7.48 19.29
C THR A 113 9.23 -6.86 19.15
N LEU A 114 8.19 -7.63 19.48
CA LEU A 114 6.79 -7.19 19.42
C LEU A 114 6.39 -6.34 20.64
#